data_AF-A0A2H9PHT8-F1
#
_entry.id   AF-A0A2H9PHT8-F1
#
_cell.length_a   1.000
_cell.length_b   1.000
_cell.length_c   1.000
_cell.angle_alpha   90.00
_cell.angle_beta   90.00
_cell.angle_gamma   90.00
#
_symmetry.space_group_name_H-M   'P 1'
#
loop_
_entity.id
_entity.type
_entity.pdbx_description
1 polymer ?
#
loop_
_entity_poly.entity_id
_entity_poly.type
_entity_poly.pdbx_seq_one_letter_code
_entity_poly.pdbx_strand_id
1 'polypeptide(L)'
;MSLFMKLEKSDIKYLLLFFAVTLLLFLLIKKIPSILIFIGLTLLTGLIVFLNYFLQIPVDFTPVFFLSIIITSTLGFGYTFLFVILAGFIPGIFSGDFKPSVFVYLIINLLVNLASIPLNLNFITESIILSFLYGGLVVIIRSITESDFGQELFVNLITFGINIFYFWKLGEALISIFQV
;
A
#
# COMPACT_ATOMS: atom_id res chain seq x y z
N MET A 1 13.59 -24.41 4.55
CA MET A 1 14.32 -24.67 3.28
C MET A 1 13.66 -25.90 2.66
N SER A 2 12.84 -25.86 1.60
CA SER A 2 12.54 -24.89 0.55
C SER A 2 11.02 -24.81 0.32
N LEU A 3 10.44 -23.62 0.44
CA LEU A 3 9.06 -23.33 0.00
C LEU A 3 9.07 -22.31 -1.16
N PHE A 4 10.20 -22.21 -1.87
CA PHE A 4 10.26 -21.52 -3.15
C PHE A 4 9.63 -22.43 -4.19
N MET A 5 8.35 -22.19 -4.42
CA MET A 5 7.59 -22.69 -5.55
C MET A 5 8.39 -22.36 -6.81
N LYS A 6 8.83 -23.40 -7.52
CA LYS A 6 9.56 -23.29 -8.78
C LYS A 6 8.55 -22.81 -9.81
N LEU A 7 8.37 -21.49 -9.95
CA LEU A 7 7.46 -20.88 -10.91
C LEU A 7 7.78 -21.44 -12.30
N GLU A 8 6.84 -22.19 -12.87
CA GLU A 8 7.01 -22.72 -14.21
C GLU A 8 6.79 -21.58 -15.22
N LYS A 9 7.39 -21.71 -16.41
CA LYS A 9 7.24 -20.71 -17.48
C LYS A 9 5.76 -20.47 -17.87
N SER A 10 4.87 -21.42 -17.61
CA SER A 10 3.43 -21.31 -17.75
C SER A 10 2.81 -20.31 -16.78
N ASP A 11 3.23 -20.31 -15.52
CA ASP A 11 2.68 -19.44 -14.46
C ASP A 11 2.96 -17.97 -14.76
N ILE A 12 4.15 -17.67 -15.29
CA ILE A 12 4.55 -16.33 -15.72
C ILE A 12 3.66 -15.82 -16.87
N LYS A 13 3.23 -16.71 -17.79
CA LYS A 13 2.34 -16.34 -18.91
C LYS A 13 0.93 -16.01 -18.44
N TYR A 14 0.38 -16.77 -17.50
CA TYR A 14 -0.94 -16.49 -16.94
C TYR A 14 -0.93 -15.22 -16.07
N LEU A 15 0.17 -14.96 -15.37
CA LEU A 15 0.34 -13.72 -14.61
C LEU A 15 0.41 -12.50 -15.53
N LEU A 16 1.18 -12.59 -16.61
CA LEU A 16 1.24 -11.55 -17.65
C LEU A 16 -0.10 -11.34 -18.34
N LEU A 17 -0.84 -12.42 -18.61
CA LEU A 17 -2.16 -12.35 -19.23
C LEU A 17 -3.19 -11.71 -18.29
N PHE A 18 -3.17 -12.07 -17.00
CA PHE A 18 -4.00 -11.44 -15.97
C PHE A 18 -3.67 -9.94 -15.89
N PHE A 19 -2.39 -9.59 -15.78
CA PHE A 19 -1.95 -8.19 -15.74
C PHE A 19 -2.37 -7.42 -17.00
N ALA A 20 -2.23 -8.02 -18.17
CA ALA A 20 -2.64 -7.43 -19.45
C ALA A 20 -4.16 -7.23 -19.53
N VAL A 21 -4.96 -8.21 -19.08
CA VAL A 21 -6.44 -8.13 -19.07
C VAL A 21 -6.93 -7.10 -18.06
N THR A 22 -6.34 -7.05 -16.85
CA THR A 22 -6.67 -6.03 -15.85
C THR A 22 -6.32 -4.64 -16.36
N LEU A 23 -5.16 -4.48 -17.01
CA LEU A 23 -4.74 -3.22 -17.66
C LEU A 23 -5.69 -2.83 -18.80
N LEU A 24 -6.14 -3.78 -19.62
CA LEU A 24 -7.08 -3.56 -20.73
C LEU A 24 -8.47 -3.14 -20.24
N LEU A 25 -8.98 -3.78 -19.19
CA LEU A 25 -10.23 -3.38 -18.53
C LEU A 25 -10.09 -1.99 -17.90
N PHE A 26 -8.89 -1.62 -17.44
CA PHE A 26 -8.57 -0.30 -16.91
C PHE A 26 -8.58 0.81 -17.96
N LEU A 27 -8.01 0.55 -19.15
CA LEU A 27 -7.90 1.52 -20.24
C LEU A 27 -9.25 1.92 -20.87
N LEU A 28 -10.33 1.18 -20.59
CA LEU A 28 -11.68 1.50 -21.04
C LEU A 28 -12.36 2.62 -20.23
N ILE A 29 -11.74 3.07 -19.13
CA ILE A 29 -12.26 4.14 -18.28
C ILE A 29 -11.72 5.49 -18.78
N LYS A 30 -12.61 6.48 -18.97
CA LYS A 30 -12.38 7.80 -19.62
C LYS A 30 -11.41 8.78 -18.91
N LYS A 31 -10.35 8.29 -18.24
CA LYS A 31 -9.33 9.09 -17.53
C LYS A 31 -7.91 8.58 -17.78
N ILE A 32 -7.48 8.58 -19.04
CA ILE A 32 -6.15 8.10 -19.45
C ILE A 32 -5.00 8.73 -18.62
N PRO A 33 -4.98 10.05 -18.33
CA PRO A 33 -3.90 10.64 -17.53
C PRO A 33 -3.82 10.07 -16.11
N SER A 34 -4.95 10.05 -15.39
CA SER A 34 -5.02 9.54 -14.02
C SER A 34 -4.66 8.05 -13.94
N ILE A 35 -4.97 7.26 -14.97
CA ILE A 35 -4.59 5.85 -15.09
C ILE A 35 -3.08 5.69 -15.27
N LEU A 36 -2.44 6.50 -16.13
CA LEU A 36 -0.99 6.44 -16.30
C LEU A 36 -0.25 6.83 -15.02
N ILE A 37 -0.75 7.83 -14.30
CA ILE A 37 -0.23 8.22 -12.98
C ILE A 37 -0.40 7.07 -11.99
N PHE A 38 -1.58 6.44 -11.93
CA PHE A 38 -1.83 5.27 -11.10
C PHE A 38 -0.84 4.14 -11.38
N ILE A 39 -0.63 3.78 -12.65
CA ILE A 39 0.32 2.73 -13.05
C ILE A 39 1.74 3.11 -12.62
N GLY A 40 2.17 4.35 -12.89
CA GLY A 40 3.49 4.84 -12.51
C GLY A 40 3.74 4.77 -11.00
N LEU A 41 2.79 5.24 -10.20
CA LEU A 41 2.86 5.18 -8.73
C LEU A 41 2.80 3.75 -8.21
N THR A 42 2.02 2.88 -8.83
CA THR A 42 1.93 1.44 -8.49
C THR A 42 3.28 0.76 -8.71
N LEU A 43 3.90 0.96 -9.88
CA LEU A 43 5.20 0.39 -10.21
C LEU A 43 6.31 0.91 -9.30
N LEU A 44 6.35 2.23 -9.06
CA LEU A 44 7.34 2.85 -8.18
C LEU A 44 7.19 2.33 -6.75
N THR A 45 5.97 2.29 -6.23
CA THR A 45 5.70 1.78 -4.88
C THR A 45 6.06 0.31 -4.79
N GLY A 46 5.71 -0.48 -5.81
CA GLY A 46 6.06 -1.90 -5.85
C GLY A 46 7.57 -2.14 -5.83
N LEU A 47 8.36 -1.32 -6.53
CA LEU A 47 9.81 -1.37 -6.45
C LEU A 47 10.33 -1.02 -5.06
N ILE A 48 9.79 0.03 -4.42
CA ILE A 48 10.17 0.42 -3.06
C ILE A 48 9.84 -0.70 -2.06
N VAL A 49 8.66 -1.31 -2.19
CA VAL A 49 8.22 -2.45 -1.36
C VAL A 49 9.14 -3.64 -1.54
N PHE A 50 9.44 -4.02 -2.80
CA PHE A 50 10.38 -5.09 -3.09
C PHE A 50 11.74 -4.83 -2.44
N LEU A 51 12.30 -3.62 -2.62
CA LEU A 51 13.60 -3.26 -2.05
C LEU A 51 13.58 -3.22 -0.52
N ASN A 52 12.51 -2.71 0.09
CA ASN A 52 12.39 -2.67 1.55
C ASN A 52 12.47 -4.08 2.15
N TYR A 53 11.68 -5.01 1.61
CA TYR A 53 11.70 -6.40 2.09
C TYR A 53 12.96 -7.16 1.69
N PHE A 54 13.47 -6.96 0.47
CA PHE A 54 14.70 -7.61 0.02
C PHE A 54 15.93 -7.20 0.84
N LEU A 55 16.01 -5.92 1.24
CA LEU A 55 17.08 -5.38 2.08
C LEU A 55 16.83 -5.54 3.59
N GLN A 56 15.65 -6.06 3.98
CA GLN A 56 15.23 -6.25 5.37
C GLN A 56 15.35 -4.96 6.21
N ILE A 57 14.87 -3.84 5.65
CA ILE A 57 14.92 -2.56 6.36
C ILE A 57 13.99 -2.67 7.60
N PRO A 58 14.46 -2.35 8.81
CA PRO A 58 13.69 -2.55 10.05
C PRO A 58 12.48 -1.61 10.18
N VAL A 59 12.42 -0.56 9.36
CA VAL A 59 11.34 0.42 9.34
C VAL A 59 10.68 0.42 7.97
N ASP A 60 9.34 0.46 7.96
CA ASP A 60 8.57 0.50 6.74
C ASP A 60 8.51 1.93 6.17
N PHE A 61 9.37 2.21 5.18
CA PHE A 61 9.37 3.47 4.43
C PHE A 61 8.43 3.45 3.22
N THR A 62 7.70 2.35 3.00
CA THR A 62 6.91 2.20 1.79
C THR A 62 5.74 3.19 1.80
N PRO A 63 5.46 3.88 0.68
CA PRO A 63 4.35 4.82 0.62
C PRO A 63 2.99 4.13 0.43
N VAL A 64 2.88 2.84 0.75
CA VAL A 64 1.68 2.03 0.47
C VAL A 64 0.45 2.58 1.20
N PHE A 65 0.57 2.87 2.50
CA PHE A 65 -0.56 3.44 3.26
C PHE A 65 -0.93 4.82 2.73
N PHE A 66 0.05 5.73 2.64
CA PHE A 66 -0.14 7.08 2.11
C PHE A 66 -0.83 7.11 0.74
N LEU A 67 -0.29 6.39 -0.25
CA LEU A 67 -0.84 6.39 -1.59
C LEU A 67 -2.17 5.66 -1.69
N SER A 68 -2.41 4.65 -0.85
CA SER A 68 -3.72 3.98 -0.81
C SER A 68 -4.84 4.95 -0.43
N ILE A 69 -4.60 5.85 0.53
CA ILE A 69 -5.56 6.87 0.95
C ILE A 69 -5.81 7.89 -0.17
N ILE A 70 -4.75 8.35 -0.84
CA ILE A 70 -4.86 9.26 -2.00
C ILE A 70 -5.68 8.61 -3.12
N ILE A 71 -5.43 7.32 -3.41
CA ILE A 71 -6.14 6.58 -4.45
C ILE A 71 -7.61 6.37 -4.05
N THR A 72 -7.88 6.07 -2.78
CA THR A 72 -9.26 5.94 -2.27
C THR A 72 -10.02 7.25 -2.45
N SER A 73 -9.42 8.38 -2.10
CA SER A 73 -10.08 9.69 -2.16
C SER A 73 -10.28 10.21 -3.59
N THR A 74 -9.46 9.78 -4.55
CA THR A 74 -9.49 10.33 -5.93
C THR A 74 -10.10 9.39 -6.97
N LEU A 75 -9.83 8.09 -6.85
CA LEU A 75 -10.26 7.07 -7.82
C LEU A 75 -11.27 6.08 -7.21
N GLY A 76 -11.32 5.99 -5.88
CA GLY A 76 -12.24 5.14 -5.15
C GLY A 76 -11.63 3.81 -4.71
N PHE A 77 -12.32 3.14 -3.78
CA PHE A 77 -11.81 1.96 -3.07
C PHE A 77 -11.41 0.79 -3.99
N GLY A 78 -12.08 0.60 -5.14
CA GLY A 78 -11.72 -0.45 -6.09
C GLY A 78 -10.29 -0.30 -6.63
N TYR A 79 -9.83 0.93 -6.86
CA TYR A 79 -8.46 1.23 -7.29
C TYR A 79 -7.47 1.02 -6.16
N THR A 80 -7.87 1.34 -4.93
CA THR A 80 -7.06 1.10 -3.73
C THR A 80 -6.81 -0.37 -3.51
N PHE A 81 -7.83 -1.21 -3.67
CA PHE A 81 -7.69 -2.65 -3.58
C PHE A 81 -6.67 -3.18 -4.60
N LEU A 82 -6.78 -2.74 -5.85
CA LEU A 82 -5.84 -3.11 -6.90
C LEU A 82 -4.43 -2.60 -6.60
N PHE A 83 -4.29 -1.35 -6.16
CA PHE A 83 -3.01 -0.78 -5.79
C PHE A 83 -2.33 -1.57 -4.67
N VAL A 84 -3.05 -1.90 -3.59
CA VAL A 84 -2.51 -2.65 -2.46
C VAL A 84 -2.04 -4.05 -2.89
N ILE A 85 -2.78 -4.71 -3.79
CA ILE A 85 -2.36 -6.01 -4.34
C ILE A 85 -1.11 -5.87 -5.22
N LEU A 86 -1.15 -4.96 -6.19
CA LEU A 86 -0.11 -4.84 -7.21
C LEU A 86 1.19 -4.23 -6.68
N ALA A 87 1.10 -3.24 -5.79
CA ALA A 87 2.25 -2.54 -5.23
C ALA A 87 2.70 -3.11 -3.87
N GLY A 88 1.79 -3.62 -3.05
CA GLY A 88 2.11 -4.16 -1.73
C GLY A 88 2.35 -5.67 -1.76
N PHE A 89 1.31 -6.43 -2.14
CA PHE A 89 1.29 -7.88 -1.98
C PHE A 89 2.25 -8.60 -2.94
N ILE A 90 2.12 -8.34 -4.25
CA ILE A 90 2.91 -9.03 -5.28
C ILE A 90 4.43 -8.81 -5.08
N PRO A 91 4.93 -7.57 -4.93
CA PRO A 91 6.35 -7.32 -4.80
C PRO A 91 6.91 -7.86 -3.47
N GLY A 92 6.10 -7.82 -2.41
CA GLY A 92 6.43 -8.45 -1.14
C GLY A 92 6.67 -9.96 -1.29
N ILE A 93 5.81 -10.68 -1.99
CA ILE A 93 6.00 -12.13 -2.25
C ILE A 93 7.28 -12.38 -3.05
N PHE A 94 7.52 -11.60 -4.11
CA PHE A 94 8.70 -11.77 -4.94
C PHE A 94 10.01 -11.46 -4.24
N SER A 95 10.00 -10.69 -3.15
CA SER A 95 11.20 -10.44 -2.32
C SER A 95 11.73 -11.71 -1.63
N GLY A 96 10.89 -12.74 -1.47
CA GLY A 96 11.28 -14.02 -0.87
C GLY A 96 11.22 -14.09 0.65
N ASP A 97 10.99 -12.96 1.35
CA ASP A 97 10.89 -12.88 2.81
C ASP A 97 9.55 -12.29 3.28
N PHE A 98 8.47 -12.69 2.60
CA PHE A 98 7.13 -12.19 2.90
C PHE A 98 6.57 -12.81 4.18
N LYS A 99 6.60 -12.06 5.28
CA LYS A 99 6.04 -12.51 6.57
C LYS A 99 4.50 -12.46 6.55
N PRO A 100 3.80 -13.45 7.15
CA PRO A 100 2.34 -13.42 7.26
C PRO A 100 1.79 -12.16 7.94
N SER A 101 2.56 -11.54 8.84
CA SER A 101 2.20 -10.27 9.48
C SER A 101 2.02 -9.14 8.48
N VAL A 102 2.77 -9.13 7.37
CA VAL A 102 2.62 -8.15 6.28
C VAL A 102 1.23 -8.23 5.64
N PHE A 103 0.70 -9.44 5.45
CA PHE A 103 -0.64 -9.63 4.90
C PHE A 103 -1.72 -9.02 5.81
N VAL A 104 -1.57 -9.20 7.13
CA VAL A 104 -2.47 -8.60 8.11
C VAL A 104 -2.41 -7.07 8.02
N TYR A 105 -1.23 -6.48 7.86
CA TYR A 105 -1.10 -5.02 7.72
C TYR A 105 -1.75 -4.49 6.43
N LEU A 106 -1.63 -5.22 5.32
CA LEU A 106 -2.33 -4.83 4.08
C LEU A 106 -3.86 -4.94 4.24
N ILE A 107 -4.37 -5.92 4.99
CA ILE A 107 -5.80 -5.99 5.33
C ILE A 107 -6.22 -4.81 6.20
N ILE A 108 -5.47 -4.50 7.27
CA ILE A 108 -5.75 -3.33 8.12
C ILE A 108 -5.76 -2.07 7.26
N ASN A 109 -4.80 -1.92 6.34
CA ASN A 109 -4.73 -0.79 5.43
C ASN A 109 -6.03 -0.65 4.62
N LEU A 110 -6.52 -1.74 4.03
CA LEU A 110 -7.80 -1.74 3.30
C LEU A 110 -8.99 -1.39 4.21
N LEU A 111 -9.05 -1.93 5.43
CA LEU A 111 -10.11 -1.62 6.38
C LEU A 111 -10.10 -0.14 6.80
N VAL A 112 -8.93 0.43 7.03
CA VAL A 112 -8.76 1.86 7.35
C VAL A 112 -9.17 2.73 6.16
N ASN A 113 -8.84 2.33 4.94
CA ASN A 113 -9.30 3.03 3.73
C ASN A 113 -10.82 3.00 3.57
N LEU A 114 -11.51 1.91 3.96
CA LEU A 114 -12.97 1.89 3.97
C LEU A 114 -13.55 2.91 4.97
N ALA A 115 -12.87 3.10 6.11
CA ALA A 115 -13.26 4.08 7.12
C ALA A 115 -13.02 5.54 6.69
N SER A 116 -12.27 5.78 5.61
CA SER A 116 -12.05 7.12 5.04
C SER A 116 -13.32 7.65 4.34
N ILE A 117 -14.04 6.77 3.64
CA ILE A 117 -15.20 7.09 2.78
C ILE A 117 -16.29 7.95 3.47
N PRO A 118 -16.69 7.72 4.74
CA PRO A 118 -17.75 8.50 5.39
C PRO A 118 -17.28 9.80 6.06
N LEU A 119 -15.98 10.07 6.15
CA LEU A 119 -15.45 11.19 6.93
C LEU A 119 -15.44 12.47 6.09
N ASN A 120 -16.49 13.29 6.21
CA ASN A 120 -16.55 14.63 5.59
C ASN A 120 -15.63 15.65 6.28
N LEU A 121 -14.34 15.33 6.40
CA LEU A 121 -13.31 16.17 7.01
C LEU A 121 -12.38 16.76 5.94
N ASN A 122 -11.53 17.70 6.34
CA ASN A 122 -10.42 18.13 5.49
C ASN A 122 -9.46 16.94 5.27
N PHE A 123 -8.99 16.75 4.03
CA PHE A 123 -8.14 15.62 3.64
C PHE A 123 -6.92 15.41 4.55
N ILE A 124 -6.22 16.48 4.94
CA ILE A 124 -5.04 16.38 5.81
C ILE A 124 -5.46 15.86 7.18
N THR A 125 -6.51 16.45 7.76
CA THR A 125 -7.03 16.04 9.08
C THR A 125 -7.50 14.58 9.06
N GLU A 126 -8.25 14.20 8.02
CA GLU A 126 -8.71 12.83 7.81
C GLU A 126 -7.52 11.87 7.72
N SER A 127 -6.52 12.20 6.90
CA SER A 127 -5.33 11.37 6.71
C SER A 127 -4.51 11.18 7.98
N ILE A 128 -4.42 12.22 8.84
CA ILE A 128 -3.77 12.11 10.14
C ILE A 128 -4.54 11.15 11.05
N ILE A 129 -5.87 11.27 11.12
CA ILE A 129 -6.73 10.37 11.91
C ILE A 129 -6.58 8.93 11.43
N LEU A 130 -6.62 8.71 10.12
CA LEU A 130 -6.46 7.38 9.53
C LEU A 130 -5.06 6.81 9.78
N SER A 131 -4.02 7.65 9.78
CA SER A 131 -2.65 7.24 10.15
C SER A 131 -2.58 6.79 11.62
N PHE A 132 -3.27 7.48 12.53
CA PHE A 132 -3.36 7.08 13.93
C PHE A 132 -4.11 5.75 14.08
N LEU A 133 -5.23 5.58 13.38
CA LEU A 133 -6.00 4.33 13.40
C LEU A 133 -5.19 3.16 12.85
N TYR A 134 -4.52 3.34 11.71
CA TYR A 134 -3.64 2.33 11.11
C TYR A 134 -2.52 1.94 12.07
N GLY A 135 -1.74 2.93 12.57
CA GLY A 135 -0.65 2.66 13.51
C GLY A 135 -1.13 2.01 14.80
N GLY A 136 -2.24 2.47 15.37
CA GLY A 136 -2.83 1.90 16.58
C GLY A 136 -3.24 0.44 16.40
N LEU A 137 -3.91 0.10 15.29
CA LEU A 137 -4.30 -1.28 14.99
C LEU A 137 -3.09 -2.18 14.74
N VAL A 138 -2.07 -1.67 14.05
CA VAL A 138 -0.81 -2.41 13.82
C VAL A 138 -0.11 -2.69 15.16
N VAL A 139 0.00 -1.71 16.05
CA VAL A 139 0.59 -1.87 17.39
C VAL A 139 -0.18 -2.92 18.21
N ILE A 140 -1.51 -2.87 18.21
CA ILE A 140 -2.35 -3.85 18.93
C ILE A 140 -2.14 -5.26 18.39
N ILE A 141 -2.09 -5.43 17.07
CA ILE A 141 -1.89 -6.75 16.47
C ILE A 141 -0.48 -7.27 16.75
N ARG A 142 0.53 -6.41 16.69
CA ARG A 142 1.91 -6.78 17.03
C ARG A 142 2.09 -7.11 18.51
N SER A 143 1.46 -6.36 19.42
CA SER A 143 1.57 -6.63 20.86
C SER A 143 0.98 -7.99 21.26
N ILE A 144 0.03 -8.52 20.48
CA ILE A 144 -0.56 -9.84 20.69
C ILE A 144 0.28 -10.95 20.04
N THR A 145 1.07 -10.63 19.00
CA THR A 145 1.76 -11.63 18.16
C THR A 145 3.28 -11.68 18.35
N GLU A 146 3.90 -10.59 18.79
CA GLU A 146 5.35 -10.43 18.93
C GLU A 146 5.74 -10.15 20.39
N SER A 147 6.96 -10.56 20.78
CA SER A 147 7.40 -10.55 22.18
C SER A 147 8.00 -9.23 22.68
N ASP A 148 8.36 -8.30 21.79
CA ASP A 148 9.00 -7.03 22.16
C ASP A 148 8.13 -5.82 21.80
N PHE A 149 7.21 -5.48 22.70
CA PHE A 149 6.31 -4.34 22.54
C PHE A 149 7.03 -3.00 22.41
N GLY A 150 8.17 -2.83 23.08
CA GLY A 150 8.88 -1.55 23.14
C GLY A 150 9.50 -1.18 21.80
N GLN A 151 10.17 -2.15 21.16
CA GLN A 151 10.73 -1.98 19.83
C GLN A 151 9.63 -1.70 18.80
N GLU A 152 8.51 -2.43 18.89
CA GLU A 152 7.41 -2.28 17.93
C GLU A 152 6.70 -0.93 18.04
N LEU A 153 6.52 -0.42 19.26
CA LEU A 153 5.96 0.91 19.46
C LEU A 153 6.87 1.98 18.86
N PHE A 154 8.19 1.85 19.01
CA PHE A 154 9.15 2.78 18.44
C PHE A 154 9.14 2.77 16.90
N VAL A 155 9.17 1.60 16.27
CA VAL A 155 9.10 1.47 14.81
C VAL A 155 7.80 2.07 14.28
N ASN A 156 6.66 1.81 14.93
CA ASN A 156 5.38 2.37 14.52
C ASN A 156 5.31 3.90 14.67
N LEU A 157 5.94 4.49 15.68
CA LEU A 157 6.03 5.94 15.83
C LEU A 157 6.82 6.58 14.68
N ILE A 158 7.91 5.94 14.24
CA ILE A 158 8.70 6.41 13.08
C ILE A 158 7.84 6.31 11.81
N THR A 159 7.23 5.16 11.55
CA THR A 159 6.36 4.94 10.38
C THR A 159 5.19 5.92 10.36
N PHE A 160 4.63 6.24 11.53
CA PHE A 160 3.59 7.25 11.67
C PHE A 160 4.11 8.66 11.30
N GLY A 161 5.28 9.06 11.80
CA GLY A 161 5.91 10.32 11.45
C GLY A 161 6.18 10.47 9.96
N ILE A 162 6.64 9.39 9.30
CA ILE A 162 6.85 9.33 7.85
C ILE A 162 5.53 9.53 7.10
N ASN A 163 4.45 8.85 7.50
CA ASN A 163 3.15 9.00 6.85
C ASN A 163 2.60 10.43 7.00
N ILE A 164 2.67 11.03 8.19
CA ILE A 164 2.28 12.43 8.38
C ILE A 164 3.08 13.34 7.44
N PHE A 165 4.39 13.13 7.36
CA PHE A 165 5.24 13.92 6.48
C PHE A 165 4.81 13.80 5.01
N TYR A 166 4.51 12.59 4.53
CA TYR A 166 4.00 12.39 3.18
C TYR A 166 2.66 13.10 2.95
N PHE A 167 1.69 12.96 3.87
CA PHE A 167 0.41 13.65 3.74
C PHE A 167 0.56 15.17 3.73
N TRP A 168 1.37 15.72 4.61
CA TRP A 168 1.53 17.16 4.72
C TRP A 168 2.30 17.76 3.53
N LYS A 169 3.33 17.07 3.02
CA LYS A 169 4.17 17.62 1.94
C LYS A 169 3.71 17.26 0.54
N LEU A 170 3.10 16.09 0.35
CA LEU A 170 2.81 15.53 -0.98
C LEU A 170 1.32 15.31 -1.22
N GLY A 171 0.48 15.28 -0.18
CA GLY A 171 -0.93 14.89 -0.29
C GLY A 171 -1.74 15.74 -1.26
N GLU A 172 -1.78 17.06 -1.05
CA GLU A 172 -2.55 17.98 -1.90
C GLU A 172 -2.05 18.00 -3.35
N ALA A 173 -0.72 17.98 -3.53
CA ALA A 173 -0.11 17.95 -4.86
C ALA A 173 -0.53 16.70 -5.64
N LEU A 174 -0.49 15.53 -5.01
CA LEU A 174 -0.91 14.28 -5.67
C LEU A 174 -2.41 14.24 -5.96
N ILE A 175 -3.25 14.73 -5.04
CA ILE A 175 -4.70 14.82 -5.28
C ILE A 175 -4.99 15.69 -6.51
N SER A 176 -4.36 16.86 -6.60
CA SER A 176 -4.57 17.75 -7.74
C SER A 176 -4.18 17.09 -9.06
N ILE A 177 -3.08 16.33 -9.09
CA ILE A 177 -2.60 15.57 -10.24
C ILE A 177 -3.61 14.50 -10.69
N PHE A 178 -4.28 13.81 -9.76
CA PHE A 178 -5.29 12.79 -10.07
C PHE A 178 -6.63 13.37 -10.54
N GLN A 179 -6.89 14.64 -10.26
CA GLN A 179 -8.13 15.33 -10.65
C GLN A 179 -8.09 15.97 -12.04
N VAL A 180 -6.89 16.06 -12.66
CA VAL A 180 -6.70 16.45 -14.07
C VAL A 180 -7.14 15.33 -15.01
#